data_AF-A0A3D5HCI8-F1
#
_entry.id   AF-A0A3D5HCI8-F1
#
_cell.length_a   1.000
_cell.length_b   1.000
_cell.length_c   1.000
_cell.angle_alpha   90.00
_cell.angle_beta   90.00
_cell.angle_gamma   90.00
#
_symmetry.space_group_name_H-M   'P 1'
#
loop_
_entity.id
_entity.type
_entity.pdbx_description
1 polymer ?
#
loop_
_entity_poly.entity_id
_entity_poly.type
_entity_poly.pdbx_seq_one_letter_code
_entity_poly.pdbx_strand_id
1 'polypeptide(L)'
;MKTGFIVFLLCVFPALCVAQKIGVLPFEDASGVGSAFGENVAKFIRSEFLKNKSITPKFIQFKPKEDESSTIDVDKAVELGKKNGVDFVVIGTILEAEATSSSSG
;
A
#
# COMPACT_ATOMS: atom_id res chain seq x y z
N MET A 1 -51.28 0.24 -17.93
CA MET A 1 -50.49 -0.70 -17.11
C MET A 1 -49.13 -1.00 -17.78
N LYS A 2 -48.16 -0.07 -17.81
CA LYS A 2 -46.83 -0.33 -18.44
C LYS A 2 -45.64 0.46 -17.84
N THR A 3 -45.80 1.09 -16.68
CA THR A 3 -44.78 2.00 -16.10
C THR A 3 -44.23 1.53 -14.75
N GLY A 4 -44.51 0.29 -14.33
CA GLY A 4 -44.05 -0.25 -13.04
C GLY A 4 -42.80 -1.14 -13.11
N PHE A 5 -42.38 -1.58 -14.29
CA PHE A 5 -41.39 -2.67 -14.40
C PHE A 5 -39.93 -2.20 -14.52
N ILE A 6 -39.69 -0.93 -14.84
CA ILE A 6 -38.33 -0.41 -15.09
C ILE A 6 -37.62 0.03 -13.79
N VAL A 7 -38.36 0.38 -12.75
CA VAL A 7 -37.78 0.88 -11.48
C VAL A 7 -37.17 -0.25 -10.63
N PHE A 8 -37.63 -1.50 -10.80
CA PHE A 8 -37.15 -2.62 -9.99
C PHE A 8 -35.76 -3.16 -10.43
N LEU A 9 -35.33 -2.89 -11.67
CA LEU A 9 -34.07 -3.40 -12.22
C LEU A 9 -32.83 -2.60 -11.74
N LEU A 10 -33.02 -1.37 -11.24
CA LEU A 10 -31.91 -0.50 -10.80
C LEU A 10 -31.55 -0.64 -9.31
N CYS A 11 -32.39 -1.29 -8.50
CA CYS A 11 -32.14 -1.47 -7.06
C CYS A 11 -31.34 -2.73 -6.71
N VAL A 12 -30.88 -3.50 -7.72
CA VAL A 12 -30.11 -4.74 -7.53
C VAL A 12 -28.68 -4.60 -8.06
N PHE A 13 -28.13 -3.39 -8.14
CA PHE A 13 -26.68 -3.28 -8.12
C PHE A 13 -26.24 -3.65 -6.70
N PRO A 14 -25.66 -4.84 -6.45
CA PRO A 14 -24.95 -5.02 -5.20
C PRO A 14 -23.97 -3.86 -5.15
N ALA A 15 -23.98 -3.10 -4.06
CA ALA A 15 -23.00 -2.05 -3.81
C ALA A 15 -21.66 -2.61 -4.27
N LEU A 16 -21.15 -2.10 -5.41
CA LEU A 16 -19.89 -2.53 -5.96
C LEU A 16 -18.92 -2.26 -4.81
N CYS A 17 -18.49 -3.32 -4.13
CA CYS A 17 -17.53 -3.18 -3.05
C CYS A 17 -16.24 -2.78 -3.77
N VAL A 18 -16.07 -1.47 -3.96
CA VAL A 18 -14.92 -0.92 -4.66
C VAL A 18 -13.72 -1.32 -3.82
N ALA A 19 -12.90 -2.20 -4.37
CA ALA A 19 -11.72 -2.67 -3.66
C ALA A 19 -10.84 -1.46 -3.33
N GLN A 20 -10.57 -1.25 -2.04
CA GLN A 20 -9.84 -0.09 -1.55
C GLN A 20 -8.41 -0.14 -2.09
N LYS A 21 -7.97 0.91 -2.79
CA LYS A 21 -6.63 0.99 -3.35
C LYS A 21 -5.67 1.49 -2.28
N ILE A 22 -4.72 0.65 -1.87
CA ILE A 22 -3.76 1.00 -0.82
C ILE A 22 -2.37 1.05 -1.44
N GLY A 23 -1.72 2.21 -1.35
CA GLY A 23 -0.32 2.39 -1.70
C GLY A 23 0.57 1.98 -0.53
N VAL A 24 1.55 1.13 -0.77
CA VAL A 24 2.57 0.79 0.22
C VAL A 24 3.89 1.38 -0.26
N LEU A 25 4.44 2.32 0.50
CA LEU A 25 5.74 2.93 0.23
C LEU A 25 6.87 2.12 0.90
N PRO A 26 8.13 2.28 0.45
CA PRO A 26 9.27 1.74 1.16
C PRO A 26 9.30 2.28 2.60
N PHE A 27 9.56 1.39 3.54
CA PHE A 27 9.68 1.78 4.95
C PHE A 27 11.04 2.43 5.18
N GLU A 28 11.09 3.43 6.04
CA GLU A 28 12.36 4.02 6.47
C GLU A 28 13.05 3.04 7.43
N ASP A 29 14.33 2.77 7.20
CA ASP A 29 15.11 1.88 8.07
C ASP A 29 15.94 2.70 9.05
N ALA A 30 15.44 2.82 10.29
CA ALA A 30 16.18 3.38 11.42
C ALA A 30 16.93 2.29 12.23
N SER A 31 16.74 1.01 11.89
CA SER A 31 17.37 -0.13 12.57
C SER A 31 18.80 -0.41 12.10
N GLY A 32 19.18 0.10 10.92
CA GLY A 32 20.54 0.00 10.38
C GLY A 32 20.84 -1.32 9.66
N VAL A 33 19.82 -2.08 9.25
CA VAL A 33 19.98 -3.35 8.53
C VAL A 33 20.41 -3.13 7.08
N GLY A 34 19.88 -2.10 6.42
CA GLY A 34 20.29 -1.69 5.09
C GLY A 34 19.17 -1.14 4.22
N SER A 35 19.56 -0.38 3.19
CA SER A 35 18.63 0.39 2.33
C SER A 35 17.59 -0.47 1.59
N ALA A 36 17.87 -1.75 1.35
CA ALA A 36 16.91 -2.66 0.71
C ALA A 36 15.86 -3.22 1.67
N PHE A 37 16.09 -3.14 3.00
CA PHE A 37 15.23 -3.78 3.99
C PHE A 37 13.82 -3.18 4.00
N GLY A 38 13.73 -1.85 4.00
CA GLY A 38 12.46 -1.14 3.94
C GLY A 38 11.61 -1.47 2.70
N GLU A 39 12.24 -1.68 1.54
CA GLU A 39 11.55 -2.12 0.33
C GLU A 39 11.02 -3.56 0.46
N ASN A 40 11.80 -4.45 1.08
CA ASN A 40 11.40 -5.84 1.29
C ASN A 40 10.22 -5.94 2.27
N VAL A 41 10.23 -5.16 3.36
CA VAL A 41 9.10 -5.06 4.30
C VAL A 41 7.85 -4.53 3.60
N ALA A 42 7.97 -3.49 2.78
CA ALA A 42 6.86 -2.97 2.00
C ALA A 42 6.26 -4.02 1.04
N LYS A 43 7.11 -4.78 0.35
CA LYS A 43 6.68 -5.89 -0.53
C LYS A 43 5.99 -7.00 0.24
N PHE A 44 6.50 -7.34 1.43
CA PHE A 44 5.89 -8.33 2.32
C PHE A 44 4.50 -7.89 2.78
N ILE A 45 4.35 -6.67 3.30
CA ILE A 45 3.05 -6.12 3.72
C ILE A 45 2.06 -6.08 2.54
N ARG A 46 2.52 -5.67 1.36
CA ARG A 46 1.71 -5.75 0.14
C ARG A 46 1.23 -7.18 -0.14
N SER A 47 2.08 -8.18 0.06
CA SER A 47 1.71 -9.59 -0.15
C SER A 47 0.65 -10.07 0.83
N GLU A 48 0.67 -9.57 2.07
CA GLU A 48 -0.38 -9.83 3.06
C GLU A 48 -1.70 -9.18 2.66
N PHE A 49 -1.68 -7.93 2.16
CA PHE A 49 -2.89 -7.28 1.65
C PHE A 49 -3.50 -8.00 0.44
N LEU A 50 -2.70 -8.64 -0.42
CA LEU A 50 -3.21 -9.41 -1.55
C LEU A 50 -4.07 -10.61 -1.12
N LYS A 51 -3.97 -11.07 0.13
CA LYS A 51 -4.81 -12.14 0.67
C LYS A 51 -6.26 -11.67 0.90
N ASN A 52 -6.49 -10.35 1.00
CA ASN A 52 -7.81 -9.76 1.17
C ASN A 52 -8.38 -9.24 -0.16
N LYS A 53 -9.48 -9.84 -0.62
CA LYS A 53 -10.14 -9.50 -1.91
C LYS A 53 -10.79 -8.11 -1.94
N SER A 54 -10.98 -7.47 -0.79
CA SER A 54 -11.53 -6.11 -0.70
C SER A 54 -10.48 -5.01 -0.84
N ILE A 55 -9.20 -5.37 -0.98
CA ILE A 55 -8.08 -4.44 -1.07
C ILE A 55 -7.34 -4.66 -2.39
N THR A 56 -6.97 -3.56 -3.06
CA THR A 56 -6.07 -3.56 -4.21
C THR A 56 -4.75 -2.91 -3.81
N PRO A 57 -3.76 -3.68 -3.31
CA PRO A 57 -2.52 -3.11 -2.84
C PRO A 57 -1.54 -2.84 -3.99
N LYS A 58 -1.00 -1.63 -4.02
CA LYS A 58 -0.02 -1.16 -4.99
C LYS A 58 1.27 -0.80 -4.27
N PHE A 59 2.38 -1.39 -4.71
CA PHE A 59 3.69 -0.93 -4.25
C PHE A 59 4.01 0.37 -4.98
N ILE A 60 4.28 1.44 -4.23
CA ILE A 60 4.68 2.73 -4.79
C ILE A 60 6.18 2.81 -4.64
N GLN A 61 6.89 2.69 -5.76
CA GLN A 61 8.34 2.81 -5.73
C GLN A 61 8.74 4.28 -5.57
N PHE A 62 9.54 4.57 -4.56
CA PHE A 62 10.12 5.89 -4.33
C PHE A 62 11.63 5.77 -4.47
N LYS A 63 12.18 6.49 -5.46
CA LYS A 63 13.61 6.63 -5.68
C LYS A 63 13.92 8.13 -5.66
N PRO A 64 14.46 8.67 -4.56
CA PRO A 64 14.82 10.08 -4.50
C PRO A 64 15.87 10.39 -5.57
N LYS A 65 15.83 11.60 -6.12
CA LYS A 65 16.95 12.15 -6.90
C LYS A 65 18.13 12.50 -5.97
N GLU A 66 19.31 12.76 -6.52
CA GLU A 66 20.53 13.06 -5.75
C GLU A 66 20.34 14.21 -4.73
N ASP A 67 19.51 15.21 -5.06
CA ASP A 67 19.21 16.36 -4.19
C ASP A 67 17.94 16.21 -3.35
N GLU A 68 17.29 15.05 -3.39
CA GLU A 68 16.00 14.82 -2.74
C GLU A 68 16.16 13.97 -1.49
N SER A 69 15.49 14.37 -0.40
CA SER A 69 15.46 13.55 0.81
C SER A 69 14.87 12.17 0.53
N SER A 70 15.57 11.13 1.02
CA SER A 70 15.10 9.75 1.01
C SER A 70 13.98 9.49 2.02
N THR A 71 13.83 10.36 3.02
CA THR A 71 12.76 10.28 4.00
C THR A 71 11.44 10.72 3.36
N ILE A 72 10.38 9.98 3.67
CA ILE A 72 9.03 10.27 3.16
C ILE A 72 8.18 10.76 4.32
N ASP A 73 7.92 12.07 4.34
CA ASP A 73 6.95 12.66 5.25
C ASP A 73 5.50 12.46 4.77
N VAL A 74 4.55 12.93 5.57
CA VAL A 74 3.12 12.78 5.31
C VAL A 74 2.70 13.48 4.02
N ASP A 75 3.18 14.69 3.77
CA ASP A 75 2.78 15.49 2.61
C ASP A 75 3.25 14.84 1.32
N LYS A 76 4.52 14.42 1.28
CA LYS A 76 5.11 13.68 0.18
C LYS A 76 4.43 12.33 -0.03
N ALA A 77 4.07 11.62 1.04
CA ALA A 77 3.31 10.38 0.96
C ALA A 77 1.94 10.60 0.29
N VAL A 78 1.24 11.66 0.67
CA VAL A 78 -0.06 12.04 0.08
C VAL A 78 0.09 12.38 -1.41
N GLU A 79 1.12 13.13 -1.80
CA GLU A 79 1.41 13.44 -3.21
C GLU A 79 1.69 12.19 -4.03
N LEU A 80 2.56 11.31 -3.51
CA LEU A 80 2.89 10.03 -4.13
C LEU A 80 1.64 9.14 -4.25
N GLY A 81 0.77 9.16 -3.24
CA GLY A 81 -0.51 8.47 -3.24
C GLY A 81 -1.44 8.95 -4.35
N LYS A 82 -1.67 10.27 -4.41
CA LYS A 82 -2.48 10.92 -5.46
C LYS A 82 -1.96 10.60 -6.86
N LYS A 83 -0.65 10.76 -7.08
CA LYS A 83 0.02 10.46 -8.36
C LYS A 83 -0.15 8.99 -8.77
N ASN A 84 -0.29 8.09 -7.81
CA ASN A 84 -0.45 6.66 -8.05
C ASN A 84 -1.90 6.16 -8.06
N GLY A 85 -2.87 7.05 -7.82
CA GLY A 85 -4.30 6.72 -7.85
C GLY A 85 -4.72 5.74 -6.75
N VAL A 86 -4.13 5.87 -5.56
CA VAL A 86 -4.50 5.09 -4.37
C VAL A 86 -5.34 5.94 -3.41
N ASP A 87 -6.22 5.28 -2.67
CA ASP A 87 -7.14 5.92 -1.71
C ASP A 87 -6.46 6.14 -0.35
N PHE A 88 -5.56 5.22 0.03
CA PHE A 88 -4.77 5.29 1.24
C PHE A 88 -3.30 5.02 0.95
N VAL A 89 -2.42 5.56 1.79
CA VAL A 89 -0.98 5.33 1.71
C VAL A 89 -0.49 4.84 3.07
N VAL A 90 0.30 3.77 3.05
CA VAL A 90 1.00 3.23 4.20
C VAL A 90 2.46 3.67 4.13
N ILE A 91 2.87 4.40 5.15
CA ILE A 91 4.25 4.73 5.47
C ILE A 91 4.59 4.12 6.83
N GLY A 92 5.87 3.85 7.07
CA GLY A 92 6.33 3.40 8.37
C GLY A 92 7.83 3.45 8.48
N THR A 93 8.29 3.44 9.72
CA THR A 93 9.70 3.42 10.08
C THR A 93 9.97 2.15 10.87
N ILE A 94 11.01 1.43 10.48
CA ILE A 94 11.52 0.26 11.17
C ILE A 94 12.48 0.78 12.23
N LEU A 95 12.10 0.66 13.50
CA LEU A 95 12.91 1.13 14.63
C LEU A 95 13.95 0.09 15.03
N GLU A 96 13.56 -1.17 15.05
CA GLU A 96 14.39 -2.29 15.50
C GLU A 96 14.17 -3.50 14.61
N ALA A 97 15.23 -4.26 14.37
CA ALA A 97 15.19 -5.48 13.59
C ALA A 97 16.14 -6.51 14.23
N GLU A 98 15.56 -7.57 14.76
CA GLU A 98 16.32 -8.68 15.32
C GLU A 98 16.41 -9.82 14.29
N ALA A 99 17.63 -10.20 13.92
CA ALA A 99 17.87 -11.37 13.08
C ALA A 99 18.23 -12.57 13.95
N THR A 100 17.32 -13.54 14.06
CA THR A 100 17.68 -14.85 14.64
C THR A 100 18.21 -15.75 13.53
N SER A 101 19.53 -15.86 13.41
CA SER A 101 20.15 -16.79 12.48
C SER A 101 20.00 -18.23 12.98
N SER A 102 19.23 -19.04 12.25
CA SER A 102 19.18 -20.49 12.47
C SER A 102 20.26 -21.15 11.62
N SER A 103 21.30 -21.69 12.25
CA SER A 103 22.31 -22.51 11.58
C SER A 103 21.78 -23.94 11.45
N SER A 104 21.43 -24.36 10.24
CA SER A 104 21.31 -25.77 9.88
C SER A 104 22.50 -26.09 8.97
N GLY A 105 23.52 -26.71 9.54
CA GLY A 105 24.64 -27.32 8.80
C GLY A 105 24.29 -28.67 8.23
#